data_AF-A0A535XT86-F1
#
_entry.id   AF-A0A535XT86-F1
#
_cell.length_a   1.000
_cell.length_b   1.000
_cell.length_c   1.000
_cell.angle_alpha   90.00
_cell.angle_beta   90.00
_cell.angle_gamma   90.00
#
_symmetry.space_group_name_H-M   'P 1'
#
loop_
_entity.id
_entity.type
_entity.pdbx_description
1 polymer ?
#
loop_
_entity_poly.entity_id
_entity_poly.type
_entity_poly.pdbx_seq_one_letter_code
_entity_poly.pdbx_strand_id
1 'polypeptide(L)'
;MANRSSTGDLAIFGGTPAFGEPLHVGRPNIGERQRFLERMNDLLDRRWLTNQGPYVQEFERCIADRVGVRHCVATPNATVGLEIAIRALGLRGEVIVPSFTFIATAHVLQWLGITPVFCDVEPERLTLDP
;
A
#
# COMPACT_ATOMS: atom_id res chain seq x y z
N MET A 1 -23.76 -28.46 -6.58
CA MET A 1 -22.99 -28.23 -5.34
C MET A 1 -23.66 -29.02 -4.23
N ALA A 2 -22.91 -29.76 -3.41
CA ALA A 2 -23.49 -30.50 -2.29
C ALA A 2 -24.17 -29.51 -1.33
N ASN A 3 -25.43 -29.76 -0.99
CA ASN A 3 -26.22 -28.92 -0.10
C ASN A 3 -25.68 -29.10 1.33
N ARG A 4 -24.83 -28.17 1.78
CA ARG A 4 -24.28 -28.15 3.14
C ARG A 4 -25.24 -27.38 4.03
N SER A 5 -25.95 -28.08 4.91
CA SER A 5 -27.01 -27.51 5.74
C SER A 5 -26.76 -27.67 7.24
N SER A 6 -25.66 -28.34 7.62
CA SER A 6 -25.32 -28.59 9.03
C SER A 6 -23.94 -28.04 9.39
N THR A 7 -23.73 -27.77 10.68
CA THR A 7 -22.42 -27.36 11.19
C THR A 7 -21.36 -28.45 11.00
N GLY A 8 -21.73 -29.74 11.01
CA GLY A 8 -20.80 -30.85 10.75
C GLY A 8 -20.18 -30.84 9.34
N ASP A 9 -20.79 -30.14 8.39
CA ASP A 9 -20.27 -29.98 7.03
C ASP A 9 -19.16 -28.92 6.93
N LEU A 10 -18.96 -28.12 7.97
CA LEU A 10 -17.91 -27.10 8.02
C LEU A 10 -16.58 -27.77 8.37
N ALA A 11 -15.53 -27.42 7.63
CA ALA A 11 -14.21 -28.03 7.81
C ALA A 11 -13.60 -27.79 9.20
N ILE A 12 -13.94 -26.67 9.84
CA ILE A 12 -13.53 -26.39 11.23
C ILE A 12 -14.11 -27.41 12.24
N PHE A 13 -15.17 -28.12 11.88
CA PHE A 13 -15.81 -29.17 12.68
C PHE A 13 -15.56 -30.58 12.15
N GLY A 14 -14.53 -30.77 11.30
CA GLY A 14 -14.14 -32.08 10.77
C GLY A 14 -14.78 -32.48 9.44
N GLY A 15 -15.61 -31.62 8.86
CA GLY A 15 -16.11 -31.78 7.49
C GLY A 15 -15.04 -31.53 6.42
N THR A 16 -15.38 -31.71 5.15
CA THR A 16 -14.47 -31.43 4.03
C THR A 16 -14.43 -29.93 3.70
N PRO A 17 -13.26 -29.31 3.43
CA PRO A 17 -13.17 -27.93 2.94
C PRO A 17 -14.10 -27.63 1.75
N ALA A 18 -14.61 -26.40 1.69
CA ALA A 18 -15.51 -25.97 0.61
C ALA A 18 -14.78 -25.76 -0.73
N PHE A 19 -13.49 -25.39 -0.66
CA PHE A 19 -12.63 -25.13 -1.81
C PHE A 19 -11.41 -26.04 -1.75
N GLY A 20 -10.94 -26.49 -2.93
CA GLY A 20 -9.70 -27.27 -3.04
C GLY A 20 -8.43 -26.43 -2.89
N GLU A 21 -8.55 -25.12 -3.09
CA GLU A 21 -7.43 -24.18 -2.96
C GLU A 21 -7.76 -23.04 -1.97
N PRO A 22 -6.77 -22.53 -1.22
CA PRO A 22 -6.95 -21.36 -0.38
C PRO A 22 -7.25 -20.09 -1.18
N LEU A 23 -8.13 -19.26 -0.65
CA LEU A 23 -8.38 -17.90 -1.15
C LEU A 23 -7.66 -16.90 -0.24
N HIS A 24 -6.70 -16.15 -0.79
CA HIS A 24 -5.86 -15.23 -0.02
C HIS A 24 -6.24 -13.77 -0.28
N VAL A 25 -6.57 -13.03 0.79
CA VAL A 25 -6.66 -11.58 0.75
C VAL A 25 -5.29 -10.99 0.41
N GLY A 26 -5.24 -10.02 -0.51
CA GLY A 26 -3.99 -9.36 -0.92
C GLY A 26 -3.14 -10.13 -1.94
N ARG A 27 -3.67 -11.22 -2.55
CA ARG A 27 -2.99 -11.91 -3.65
C ARG A 27 -2.71 -10.92 -4.80
N PRO A 28 -1.46 -10.73 -5.25
CA PRO A 28 -1.14 -9.73 -6.28
C PRO A 28 -1.77 -10.07 -7.63
N ASN A 29 -2.29 -9.05 -8.31
CA ASN A 29 -2.65 -9.14 -9.72
C ASN A 29 -1.38 -9.20 -10.58
N ILE A 30 -1.32 -10.15 -11.51
CA ILE A 30 -0.17 -10.31 -12.40
C ILE A 30 -0.41 -9.51 -13.68
N GLY A 31 0.49 -8.56 -13.95
CA GLY A 31 0.50 -7.80 -15.20
C GLY A 31 1.11 -8.58 -16.36
N GLU A 32 1.40 -7.88 -17.45
CA GLU A 32 2.01 -8.46 -18.64
C GLU A 32 3.48 -8.85 -18.40
N ARG A 33 3.71 -10.15 -18.16
CA ARG A 33 5.04 -10.70 -17.84
C ARG A 33 6.11 -10.35 -18.87
N GLN A 34 5.75 -10.39 -20.15
CA GLN A 34 6.70 -10.15 -21.24
C GLN A 34 7.22 -8.70 -21.21
N ARG A 35 6.30 -7.73 -21.08
CA ARG A 35 6.65 -6.31 -20.93
C ARG A 35 7.50 -6.02 -19.70
N PHE A 36 7.26 -6.72 -18.59
CA PHE A 36 8.13 -6.63 -17.41
C PHE A 36 9.56 -7.08 -17.72
N LEU A 37 9.72 -8.26 -18.34
CA LEU A 37 11.03 -8.81 -18.67
C LEU A 37 11.81 -7.93 -19.67
N GLU A 38 11.13 -7.34 -20.65
CA GLU A 38 11.74 -6.40 -21.60
C GLU A 38 12.34 -5.19 -20.89
N ARG A 39 11.60 -4.57 -19.96
CA ARG A 39 12.09 -3.42 -19.16
C ARG A 39 13.26 -3.81 -18.25
N MET A 40 13.20 -5.01 -17.66
CA MET A 40 14.30 -5.52 -16.84
C MET A 40 15.57 -5.74 -17.65
N ASN A 41 15.47 -6.30 -18.85
CA ASN A 41 16.63 -6.49 -19.73
C ASN A 41 17.23 -5.15 -20.16
N ASP A 42 16.40 -4.19 -20.59
CA ASP A 42 16.89 -2.85 -20.96
C ASP A 42 17.60 -2.14 -19.78
N LEU A 43 17.10 -2.27 -18.54
CA LEU A 43 17.76 -1.75 -17.34
C LEU A 43 19.16 -2.38 -17.12
N LEU A 44 19.28 -3.69 -17.31
CA LEU A 44 20.54 -4.43 -17.18
C LEU A 44 21.53 -4.06 -18.28
N ASP A 45 21.09 -3.98 -19.53
CA ASP A 45 21.92 -3.60 -20.68
C ASP A 45 22.49 -2.18 -20.52
N ARG A 46 21.68 -1.25 -20.01
CA ARG A 46 22.10 0.12 -19.66
C ARG A 46 23.06 0.18 -18.47
N ARG A 47 23.06 -0.85 -17.62
CA ARG A 47 23.75 -0.86 -16.31
C ARG A 47 23.35 0.31 -15.40
N TRP A 48 22.10 0.78 -15.54
CA TRP A 48 21.55 1.87 -14.73
C TRP A 48 20.36 1.35 -13.92
N LEU A 49 20.66 0.77 -12.75
CA LEU A 49 19.69 -0.02 -11.98
C LEU A 49 18.85 0.80 -10.99
N THR A 50 19.33 1.96 -10.57
CA THR A 50 18.71 2.82 -9.55
C THR A 50 19.17 4.28 -9.74
N ASN A 51 18.80 5.19 -8.84
CA ASN A 51 19.26 6.59 -8.79
C ASN A 51 18.87 7.37 -10.05
N GLN A 52 17.60 7.82 -10.09
CA GLN A 52 17.04 8.64 -11.17
C GLN A 52 17.14 8.04 -12.58
N GLY A 53 17.04 6.72 -12.71
CA GLY A 53 16.98 6.04 -14.01
C GLY A 53 15.72 6.36 -14.82
N PRO A 54 15.68 5.97 -16.11
CA PRO A 54 14.58 6.31 -17.01
C PRO A 54 13.21 5.80 -16.54
N TYR A 55 13.16 4.61 -15.96
CA TYR A 55 11.91 3.99 -15.52
C TYR A 55 11.28 4.64 -14.28
N VAL A 56 12.09 5.16 -13.35
CA VAL A 56 11.54 5.90 -12.21
C VAL A 56 10.98 7.26 -12.67
N GLN A 57 11.68 7.95 -13.58
CA GLN A 57 11.20 9.21 -14.14
C GLN A 57 9.92 9.01 -14.98
N GLU A 58 9.84 7.93 -15.75
CA GLU A 58 8.60 7.56 -16.46
C GLU A 58 7.46 7.30 -15.48
N PHE A 59 7.71 6.50 -14.46
CA PHE A 59 6.72 6.19 -13.43
C PHE A 59 6.21 7.46 -12.72
N GLU A 60 7.11 8.34 -12.29
CA GLU A 60 6.77 9.61 -11.66
C GLU A 60 5.90 10.49 -12.56
N ARG A 61 6.24 10.63 -13.84
CA ARG A 61 5.41 11.37 -14.81
C ARG A 61 4.03 10.74 -14.96
N CYS A 62 3.96 9.43 -15.20
CA CYS A 62 2.69 8.73 -15.38
C CYS A 62 1.78 8.85 -14.15
N ILE A 63 2.34 8.75 -12.94
CA ILE A 63 1.57 8.92 -11.70
C ILE A 63 1.11 10.36 -11.53
N ALA A 64 2.01 11.34 -11.73
CA ALA A 64 1.67 12.76 -11.64
C ALA A 64 0.50 13.13 -12.57
N ASP A 65 0.56 12.67 -13.83
CA ASP A 65 -0.51 12.86 -14.81
C ASP A 65 -1.81 12.14 -14.39
N ARG A 66 -1.70 10.90 -13.88
CA ARG A 66 -2.86 10.08 -13.49
C ARG A 66 -3.65 10.66 -12.33
N VAL A 67 -2.98 11.30 -11.37
CA VAL A 67 -3.63 11.91 -10.18
C VAL A 67 -3.85 13.42 -10.32
N GLY A 68 -3.37 14.05 -11.40
CA GLY A 68 -3.60 15.46 -11.70
C GLY A 68 -2.74 16.43 -10.87
N VAL A 69 -1.49 16.07 -10.57
CA VAL A 69 -0.54 16.94 -9.83
C VAL A 69 0.69 17.26 -10.67
N ARG A 70 1.40 18.34 -10.33
CA ARG A 70 2.61 18.75 -11.08
C ARG A 70 3.84 17.88 -10.81
N HIS A 71 3.93 17.27 -9.62
CA HIS A 71 5.13 16.57 -9.16
C HIS A 71 4.76 15.26 -8.47
N CYS A 72 5.54 14.22 -8.75
CA CYS A 72 5.52 12.94 -8.05
C CYS A 72 6.97 12.55 -7.76
N VAL A 73 7.23 12.01 -6.57
CA VAL A 73 8.53 11.49 -6.17
C VAL A 73 8.34 10.03 -5.77
N ALA A 74 8.99 9.12 -6.49
CA ALA A 74 8.94 7.70 -6.19
C ALA A 74 9.85 7.38 -5.00
N THR A 75 9.31 6.64 -4.03
CA THR A 75 10.05 6.17 -2.85
C THR A 75 10.05 4.64 -2.81
N PRO A 76 10.95 4.02 -2.02
CA PRO A 76 10.98 2.56 -1.87
C PRO A 76 9.68 1.96 -1.29
N ASN A 77 8.96 2.75 -0.48
CA ASN A 77 7.63 2.42 0.05
C ASN A 77 6.93 3.67 0.59
N ALA A 78 5.63 3.56 0.88
CA ALA A 78 4.80 4.67 1.35
C ALA A 78 5.20 5.19 2.75
N THR A 79 5.70 4.36 3.66
CA THR A 79 6.17 4.82 4.98
C THR A 79 7.35 5.78 4.86
N VAL A 80 8.31 5.48 3.98
CA VAL A 80 9.42 6.41 3.65
C VAL A 80 8.90 7.67 2.98
N GLY A 81 7.85 7.55 2.16
CA GLY A 81 7.16 8.71 1.57
C GLY A 81 6.57 9.64 2.64
N LEU A 82 5.89 9.07 3.63
CA LEU A 82 5.39 9.83 4.79
C LEU A 82 6.52 10.47 5.57
N GLU A 83 7.61 9.74 5.86
CA GLU A 83 8.77 10.29 6.58
C GLU A 83 9.34 11.52 5.85
N ILE A 84 9.60 11.40 4.55
CA ILE A 84 10.15 12.50 3.74
C ILE A 84 9.20 13.70 3.75
N ALA A 85 7.90 13.48 3.57
CA ALA A 85 6.90 14.55 3.58
C ALA A 85 6.84 15.26 4.95
N ILE A 86 6.80 14.50 6.05
CA ILE A 86 6.77 15.02 7.41
C ILE A 86 8.01 15.88 7.70
N ARG A 87 9.20 15.38 7.36
CA ARG A 87 10.46 16.11 7.54
C ARG A 87 10.51 17.37 6.67
N ALA A 88 10.08 17.28 5.41
CA ALA A 88 10.08 18.41 4.48
C ALA A 88 9.10 19.52 4.92
N LEU A 89 7.96 19.15 5.52
CA LEU A 89 7.00 20.07 6.12
C LEU A 89 7.44 20.62 7.48
N GLY A 90 8.49 20.05 8.09
CA GLY A 90 9.00 20.47 9.39
C GLY A 90 8.03 20.22 10.54
N LEU A 91 7.17 19.20 10.44
CA LEU A 91 6.18 18.90 11.48
C LEU A 91 6.86 18.53 12.80
N ARG A 92 6.28 18.99 13.91
CA ARG A 92 6.75 18.80 15.29
C ARG A 92 5.56 18.81 16.24
N GLY A 93 5.76 18.30 17.46
CA GLY A 93 4.73 18.30 18.50
C GLY A 93 3.68 17.24 18.20
N GLU A 94 2.45 17.66 17.95
CA GLU A 94 1.29 16.80 17.79
C GLU A 94 0.75 16.82 16.36
N VAL A 95 0.31 15.66 15.86
CA VAL A 95 -0.36 15.52 14.55
C VAL A 95 -1.60 14.67 14.72
N ILE A 96 -2.75 15.21 14.31
CA ILE A 96 -4.04 14.52 14.36
C ILE A 96 -4.10 13.46 13.25
N VAL A 97 -4.46 12.23 13.61
CA VAL A 97 -4.63 11.10 12.68
C VAL A 97 -5.83 10.24 13.11
N PRO A 98 -6.57 9.60 12.19
CA PRO A 98 -7.63 8.69 12.59
C PRO A 98 -7.02 7.46 13.26
N SER A 99 -7.65 6.95 14.33
CA SER A 99 -7.26 5.65 14.92
C SER A 99 -7.58 4.47 14.00
N PHE A 100 -8.57 4.64 13.11
CA PHE A 100 -8.97 3.65 12.11
C PHE A 100 -8.16 3.80 10.81
N THR A 101 -6.96 3.21 10.79
CA THR A 101 -6.03 3.25 9.64
C THR A 101 -5.06 2.07 9.71
N PHE A 102 -4.25 1.87 8.66
CA PHE A 102 -3.05 1.05 8.78
C PHE A 102 -2.01 1.74 9.67
N ILE A 103 -1.30 0.93 10.47
CA ILE A 103 -0.44 1.41 11.57
C ILE A 103 0.71 2.34 11.14
N ALA A 104 1.13 2.24 9.87
CA ALA A 104 2.21 3.07 9.33
C ALA A 104 1.96 4.57 9.51
N THR A 105 0.70 5.01 9.48
CA THR A 105 0.29 6.42 9.65
C THR A 105 0.75 6.99 11.00
N ALA A 106 0.54 6.27 12.10
CA ALA A 106 0.94 6.72 13.44
C ALA A 106 2.40 6.39 13.74
N HIS A 107 2.89 5.23 13.28
CA HIS A 107 4.26 4.78 13.54
C HIS A 107 5.32 5.71 12.96
N VAL A 108 5.10 6.27 11.77
CA VAL A 108 6.08 7.19 11.16
C VAL A 108 6.21 8.49 11.97
N LEU A 109 5.10 8.99 12.54
CA LEU A 109 5.13 10.16 13.44
C LEU A 109 5.93 9.82 14.70
N GLN A 110 5.60 8.71 15.35
CA GLN A 110 6.29 8.26 16.55
C GLN A 110 7.79 8.02 16.30
N TRP A 111 8.16 7.41 15.18
CA TRP A 111 9.56 7.20 14.76
C TRP A 111 10.33 8.52 14.69
N LEU A 112 9.66 9.59 14.26
CA LEU A 112 10.23 10.92 14.12
C LEU A 112 10.14 11.77 15.41
N GLY A 113 9.67 11.20 16.52
CA GLY A 113 9.49 11.91 17.79
C GLY A 113 8.31 12.89 17.78
N ILE A 114 7.33 12.67 16.90
CA ILE A 114 6.08 13.44 16.81
C ILE A 114 4.98 12.61 17.47
N THR A 115 4.16 13.26 18.28
CA THR A 115 3.05 12.62 19.01
C THR A 115 1.83 12.50 18.10
N PRO A 116 1.38 11.28 17.72
CA PRO A 116 0.10 11.12 17.07
C PRO A 116 -1.04 11.38 18.06
N VAL A 117 -2.01 12.20 17.68
CA VAL A 117 -3.25 12.44 18.44
C VAL A 117 -4.40 11.79 17.69
N PHE A 118 -4.99 10.76 18.28
CA PHE A 118 -6.04 10.00 17.60
C PHE A 118 -7.38 10.72 17.61
N CYS A 119 -8.04 10.77 16.45
CA CYS A 119 -9.44 11.17 16.31
C CYS A 119 -10.31 10.00 15.83
N ASP A 120 -11.62 10.20 15.89
CA ASP A 120 -12.62 9.22 15.45
C ASP A 120 -12.88 9.31 13.93
N VAL A 121 -13.72 8.40 13.42
CA VAL A 121 -14.12 8.33 12.02
C VAL A 121 -15.64 8.41 11.84
N GLU A 122 -16.07 8.94 10.70
CA GLU A 122 -17.47 8.90 10.26
C GLU A 122 -17.93 7.43 10.15
N PRO A 123 -19.00 6.99 10.84
CA PRO A 123 -19.41 5.58 10.85
C PRO A 123 -19.77 4.99 9.47
N GLU A 124 -20.25 5.84 8.56
CA GLU A 124 -20.69 5.44 7.22
C GLU A 124 -19.54 5.33 6.21
N ARG A 125 -18.52 6.18 6.36
CA ARG A 125 -17.42 6.32 5.40
C ARG A 125 -16.11 5.72 5.89
N LEU A 126 -15.99 5.54 7.21
CA LEU A 126 -14.79 5.08 7.91
C LEU A 126 -13.56 5.98 7.63
N THR A 127 -13.81 7.26 7.33
CA THR A 127 -12.83 8.32 7.14
C THR A 127 -12.82 9.26 8.34
N LEU A 128 -11.74 10.01 8.54
CA LEU A 128 -11.62 11.00 9.62
C LEU A 128 -12.85 11.93 9.68
N ASP A 129 -13.44 12.07 10.87
CA ASP A 129 -14.57 12.98 11.14
C ASP A 129 -14.06 14.43 11.31
N PRO A 130 -14.36 15.36 10.37
CA PRO A 130 -13.77 16.71 10.33
C PRO A 130 -14.27 17.71 11.38
#